data_AF-A0A372LG71-F1
#
_entry.id   AF-A0A372LG71-F1
#
_cell.length_a   1.000
_cell.length_b   1.000
_cell.length_c   1.000
_cell.angle_alpha   90.00
_cell.angle_beta   90.00
_cell.angle_gamma   90.00
#
_symmetry.space_group_name_H-M   'P 1'
#
loop_
_entity.id
_entity.type
_entity.pdbx_description
1 polymer ?
#
loop_
_entity_poly.entity_id
_entity_poly.type
_entity_poly.pdbx_seq_one_letter_code
_entity_poly.pdbx_strand_id
1 'polypeptide(L)'
;METMKKHDDYYESLRKMGFKMEREWNRKIKDLLNKRTIIKQASMESQISAKIFKQLQDSMETLSALGNFPTKRDVANVAKMQVQLEEKIDQIEEMLSQLRAGHISQDYSDTNPATIKRDRKAEKRARLHKILNSLRQGMES
;
A
#
# COMPACT_ATOMS: atom_id res chain seq x y z
N MET A 1 52.63 24.80 -50.73
CA MET A 1 52.22 23.83 -49.69
C MET A 1 52.86 24.13 -48.32
N GLU A 2 53.18 25.38 -47.98
CA GLU A 2 53.83 25.70 -46.68
C GLU A 2 52.89 26.37 -45.66
N THR A 3 51.82 27.02 -46.12
CA THR A 3 50.86 27.71 -45.23
C THR A 3 49.88 26.76 -44.53
N MET A 4 49.56 25.60 -45.13
CA MET A 4 48.68 24.60 -44.50
C MET A 4 49.35 23.87 -43.33
N LYS A 5 50.64 23.49 -43.45
CA LYS A 5 51.38 22.80 -42.37
C LYS A 5 51.46 23.63 -41.09
N LYS A 6 51.66 24.95 -41.23
CA LYS A 6 51.81 25.87 -40.09
C LYS A 6 50.50 26.07 -39.31
N HIS A 7 49.35 25.98 -40.00
CA HIS A 7 48.05 25.99 -39.34
C HIS A 7 47.79 24.69 -38.58
N ASP A 8 48.12 23.53 -39.18
CA ASP A 8 47.95 22.23 -38.52
C ASP A 8 48.80 22.10 -37.25
N ASP A 9 50.04 22.59 -37.27
CA ASP A 9 50.93 22.59 -36.10
C ASP A 9 50.39 23.48 -34.96
N TYR A 10 49.74 24.60 -35.30
CA TYR A 10 49.10 25.47 -34.30
C TYR A 10 47.88 24.79 -33.66
N TYR A 11 47.01 24.16 -34.45
CA TYR A 11 45.86 23.42 -33.93
C TYR A 11 46.28 22.22 -33.07
N GLU A 12 47.34 21.51 -33.46
CA GLU A 12 47.92 20.43 -32.66
C GLU A 12 48.49 20.92 -31.33
N SER A 13 49.15 22.08 -31.33
CA SER A 13 49.68 22.70 -30.10
C SER A 13 48.56 23.15 -29.15
N LEU A 14 47.49 23.75 -29.68
CA LEU A 14 46.33 24.19 -28.92
C LEU A 14 45.55 22.99 -28.36
N ARG A 15 45.40 21.93 -29.15
CA ARG A 15 44.80 20.66 -28.73
C ARG A 15 45.59 20.02 -27.58
N LYS A 16 46.91 19.96 -27.69
CA LYS A 16 47.79 19.44 -26.62
C LYS A 16 47.73 20.29 -25.35
N MET A 17 47.62 21.62 -25.47
CA MET A 17 47.47 22.50 -24.32
C MET A 17 46.08 22.34 -23.67
N GLY A 18 45.02 22.24 -24.47
CA GLY A 18 43.67 21.93 -24.01
C GLY A 18 43.61 20.62 -23.23
N PHE A 19 44.19 19.55 -23.76
CA PHE A 19 44.26 18.26 -23.06
C PHE A 19 45.06 18.30 -21.76
N LYS A 20 46.15 19.08 -21.72
CA LYS A 20 46.93 19.26 -20.48
C LYS A 20 46.12 20.02 -19.45
N MET A 21 45.46 21.11 -19.84
CA MET A 21 44.60 21.89 -18.95
C MET A 21 43.44 21.05 -18.45
N GLU A 22 42.73 20.35 -19.32
CA GLU A 22 41.63 19.45 -18.93
C GLU A 22 42.09 18.40 -17.92
N ARG A 23 43.26 17.80 -18.14
CA ARG A 23 43.81 16.79 -17.23
C ARG A 23 44.17 17.37 -15.86
N GLU A 24 44.75 18.57 -15.82
CA GLU A 24 45.08 19.26 -14.57
C GLU A 24 43.82 19.69 -13.81
N TRP A 25 42.80 20.19 -14.52
CA TRP A 25 41.51 20.51 -13.93
C TRP A 25 40.79 19.27 -13.41
N ASN A 26 40.79 18.18 -14.18
CA ASN A 26 40.18 16.92 -13.78
C ASN A 26 40.87 16.32 -12.53
N ARG A 27 42.20 16.42 -12.44
CA ARG A 27 42.96 16.06 -11.23
C ARG A 27 42.57 16.92 -10.04
N LYS A 28 42.54 18.25 -10.20
CA LYS A 28 42.14 19.17 -9.11
C LYS A 28 40.71 18.91 -8.62
N ILE A 29 39.76 18.67 -9.54
CA ILE A 29 38.37 18.34 -9.21
C ILE A 29 38.32 17.01 -8.45
N LYS A 30 39.02 15.98 -8.93
CA LYS A 30 39.11 14.68 -8.25
C LYS A 30 39.75 14.79 -6.87
N ASP A 31 40.81 15.59 -6.72
CA ASP A 31 41.47 15.81 -5.44
C ASP A 31 40.59 16.57 -4.45
N LEU A 32 39.76 17.51 -4.92
CA LEU A 32 38.76 18.19 -4.09
C LEU A 32 37.65 17.21 -3.66
N LEU A 33 37.09 16.44 -4.59
CA LEU A 33 36.03 15.46 -4.31
C LEU A 33 36.50 14.30 -3.42
N ASN A 34 37.75 13.87 -3.57
CA ASN A 34 38.32 12.74 -2.82
C ASN A 34 38.91 13.16 -1.46
N LYS A 35 38.88 14.45 -1.11
CA LYS A 35 39.16 14.90 0.25
C LYS A 35 38.03 14.44 1.16
N ARG A 36 38.28 13.37 1.92
CA ARG A 36 37.39 12.85 2.97
C ARG A 36 36.89 13.93 3.93
N THR A 37 37.58 15.07 4.05
CA THR A 37 37.14 16.23 4.83
C THR A 37 35.90 16.88 4.25
N ILE A 38 35.73 17.00 2.93
CA ILE A 38 34.51 17.57 2.32
C ILE A 38 33.33 16.60 2.49
N ILE A 39 33.55 15.30 2.31
CA ILE A 39 32.52 14.27 2.53
C ILE A 39 32.11 14.20 4.02
N LYS A 40 33.08 14.27 4.94
CA LYS A 40 32.83 14.32 6.39
C LYS A 40 32.18 15.63 6.82
N GLN A 41 32.58 16.76 6.26
CA GLN A 41 31.98 18.06 6.54
C GLN A 41 30.57 18.13 5.97
N ALA A 42 30.31 17.65 4.76
CA ALA A 42 28.94 17.53 4.21
C ALA A 42 28.07 16.58 5.05
N SER A 43 28.64 15.49 5.56
CA SER A 43 27.91 14.57 6.46
C SER A 43 27.65 15.19 7.84
N MET A 44 28.58 15.98 8.37
CA MET A 44 28.43 16.70 9.64
C MET A 44 27.45 17.87 9.51
N GLU A 45 27.54 18.65 8.44
CA GLU A 45 26.60 19.71 8.05
C GLU A 45 25.21 19.17 7.79
N SER A 46 25.07 17.96 7.24
CA SER A 46 23.78 17.29 7.06
C SER A 46 23.12 16.95 8.41
N GLN A 47 23.90 16.45 9.39
CA GLN A 47 23.38 16.20 10.73
C GLN A 47 23.02 17.48 11.48
N ILE A 48 23.79 18.56 11.31
CA ILE A 48 23.51 19.87 11.89
C ILE A 48 22.27 20.49 11.23
N SER A 49 22.18 20.43 9.90
CA SER A 49 21.02 20.90 9.13
C SER A 49 19.75 20.15 9.52
N ALA A 50 19.82 18.82 9.71
CA ALA A 50 18.70 18.04 10.20
C ALA A 50 18.25 18.46 11.62
N LYS A 51 19.19 18.80 12.51
CA LYS A 51 18.87 19.34 13.85
C LYS A 51 18.22 20.71 13.77
N ILE A 52 18.73 21.61 12.93
CA ILE A 52 18.16 22.95 12.71
C ILE A 52 16.74 22.82 12.12
N PHE A 53 16.56 21.94 11.14
CA PHE A 53 15.26 21.71 10.51
C PHE A 53 14.25 21.12 11.50
N LYS A 54 14.71 20.23 12.38
CA LYS A 54 13.89 19.70 13.48
C LYS A 54 13.49 20.79 14.47
N GLN A 55 14.43 21.64 14.89
CA GLN A 55 14.14 22.78 15.78
C GLN A 55 13.17 23.78 15.13
N LEU A 56 13.31 24.04 13.83
CA LEU A 56 12.39 24.87 13.07
C LEU A 56 10.99 24.23 12.99
N GLN A 57 10.92 22.91 12.77
CA GLN A 57 9.67 22.16 12.78
C GLN A 57 8.99 22.23 14.15
N ASP A 58 9.73 22.04 15.25
CA ASP A 58 9.22 22.14 16.62
C ASP A 58 8.74 23.58 16.95
N SER A 59 9.45 24.59 16.45
CA SER A 59 9.03 26.00 16.57
C SER A 59 7.76 26.29 15.77
N MET A 60 7.62 25.67 14.59
CA MET A 60 6.42 25.80 13.76
C MET A 60 5.22 25.05 14.37
N GLU A 61 5.45 23.97 15.12
CA GLU A 61 4.43 23.25 15.88
C GLU A 61 3.91 24.10 17.06
N THR A 62 4.81 24.78 17.77
CA THR A 62 4.44 25.71 18.85
C THR A 62 3.74 26.97 18.34
N LEU A 63 4.16 27.52 17.19
CA LEU A 63 3.47 28.62 16.53
C LEU A 63 2.11 28.19 15.95
N SER A 64 2.02 26.96 15.45
CA SER A 64 0.76 26.37 14.99
C SER A 64 -0.26 26.25 16.13
N ALA A 65 0.17 25.93 17.34
CA ALA A 65 -0.71 25.90 18.52
C ALA A 65 -1.34 27.28 18.83
N LEU A 66 -0.63 28.37 18.54
CA LEU A 66 -1.15 29.74 18.66
C LEU A 66 -2.08 30.14 17.50
N GLY A 67 -1.77 29.69 16.28
CA GLY A 67 -2.51 30.05 15.07
C GLY A 67 -3.62 29.08 14.66
N ASN A 68 -3.74 27.93 15.33
CA ASN A 68 -4.66 26.83 14.99
C ASN A 68 -4.56 26.36 13.52
N PHE A 69 -3.34 26.41 12.94
CA PHE A 69 -3.09 25.97 11.56
C PHE A 69 -2.50 24.56 11.54
N PRO A 70 -2.98 23.64 10.68
CA PRO A 70 -2.54 22.24 10.68
C PRO A 70 -1.06 22.10 10.32
N THR A 71 -0.31 21.28 11.05
CA THR A 71 1.12 21.01 10.78
C THR A 71 1.31 19.82 9.84
N LYS A 72 2.51 19.68 9.25
CA LYS A 72 2.88 18.49 8.45
C LYS A 72 2.74 17.20 9.24
N ARG A 73 2.96 17.23 10.56
CA ARG A 73 2.82 16.08 11.45
C ARG A 73 1.36 15.68 11.63
N ASP A 74 0.46 16.65 11.77
CA ASP A 74 -0.98 16.38 11.89
C ASP A 74 -1.52 15.74 10.62
N VAL A 75 -1.15 16.29 9.46
CA VAL A 75 -1.53 15.71 8.16
C VAL A 75 -1.01 14.28 8.00
N ALA A 76 0.24 14.03 8.38
CA ALA A 76 0.81 12.68 8.34
C ALA A 76 0.12 11.71 9.31
N ASN A 77 -0.24 12.17 10.51
CA ASN A 77 -0.96 11.35 11.49
C ASN A 77 -2.37 11.00 11.01
N VAL A 78 -3.10 11.97 10.44
CA VAL A 78 -4.44 11.73 9.88
C VAL A 78 -4.35 10.73 8.72
N ALA A 79 -3.39 10.88 7.81
CA ALA A 79 -3.18 9.93 6.72
C ALA A 79 -2.87 8.52 7.25
N LYS A 80 -2.02 8.42 8.28
CA LYS A 80 -1.72 7.13 8.92
C LYS A 80 -2.97 6.49 9.53
N MET A 81 -3.78 7.28 10.23
CA MET A 81 -5.04 6.80 10.82
C MET A 81 -6.02 6.33 9.75
N GLN A 82 -6.09 7.04 8.61
CA GLN A 82 -6.93 6.64 7.48
C GLN A 82 -6.51 5.27 6.94
N VAL A 83 -5.22 5.06 6.68
CA VAL A 83 -4.71 3.75 6.22
C VAL A 83 -5.06 2.64 7.23
N GLN A 84 -4.88 2.88 8.53
CA GLN A 84 -5.24 1.91 9.57
C GLN A 84 -6.73 1.62 9.64
N LEU A 85 -7.58 2.60 9.32
CA LEU A 85 -9.02 2.40 9.26
C LEU A 85 -9.41 1.58 8.04
N GLU A 86 -8.81 1.85 6.88
CA GLU A 86 -9.00 1.05 5.66
C GLU A 86 -8.65 -0.42 5.93
N GLU A 87 -7.48 -0.70 6.49
CA GLU A 87 -7.07 -2.07 6.86
C GLU A 87 -8.05 -2.76 7.83
N LYS A 88 -8.61 -2.01 8.79
CA LYS A 88 -9.58 -2.55 9.74
C LYS A 88 -10.95 -2.81 9.10
N ILE A 89 -11.38 -1.97 8.17
CA ILE A 89 -12.61 -2.17 7.40
C ILE A 89 -12.47 -3.43 6.56
N ASP A 90 -11.36 -3.60 5.86
CA ASP A 90 -11.08 -4.80 5.05
C ASP A 90 -11.16 -6.08 5.90
N GLN A 91 -10.59 -6.07 7.11
CA GLN A 91 -10.70 -7.20 8.05
C GLN A 91 -12.14 -7.50 8.45
N ILE A 92 -12.96 -6.47 8.68
CA ILE A 92 -14.37 -6.64 9.04
C ILE A 92 -15.15 -7.19 7.84
N GLU A 93 -14.89 -6.69 6.63
CA GLU A 93 -15.51 -7.19 5.41
C GLU A 93 -15.14 -8.65 5.16
N GLU A 94 -13.89 -9.03 5.39
CA GLU A 94 -13.45 -10.42 5.29
C GLU A 94 -14.18 -11.31 6.32
N MET A 95 -14.26 -10.90 7.59
CA MET A 95 -14.99 -11.63 8.62
C MET A 95 -16.49 -11.79 8.28
N LEU A 96 -17.12 -10.72 7.77
CA LEU A 96 -18.52 -10.76 7.34
C LEU A 96 -18.71 -11.68 6.13
N SER A 97 -17.78 -11.67 5.19
CA SER A 97 -17.78 -12.57 4.03
C SER A 97 -17.64 -14.03 4.45
N GLN A 98 -16.71 -14.34 5.35
CA GLN A 98 -16.52 -15.67 5.91
C GLN A 98 -17.74 -16.13 6.72
N LEU A 99 -18.33 -15.25 7.53
CA LEU A 99 -19.55 -15.55 8.28
C LEU A 99 -20.73 -15.83 7.34
N ARG A 100 -20.91 -15.04 6.30
CA ARG A 100 -21.94 -15.26 5.27
C ARG A 100 -21.72 -16.57 4.54
N ALA A 101 -20.49 -16.90 4.16
CA ALA A 101 -20.14 -18.15 3.51
C ALA A 101 -20.37 -19.36 4.45
N GLY A 102 -20.01 -19.23 5.72
CA GLY A 102 -20.27 -20.25 6.75
C GLY A 102 -21.77 -20.50 6.96
N HIS A 103 -22.58 -19.44 7.00
CA HIS A 103 -24.04 -19.55 7.14
C HIS A 103 -24.71 -20.17 5.91
N ILE A 104 -24.24 -19.85 4.69
CA ILE A 104 -24.69 -20.51 3.46
C ILE A 104 -24.34 -22.00 3.51
N SER A 105 -23.16 -22.37 4.02
CA SER A 105 -22.75 -23.78 4.14
C SER A 105 -23.60 -24.57 5.14
N GLN A 106 -24.03 -23.92 6.22
CA GLN A 106 -24.80 -24.56 7.30
C GLN A 106 -26.26 -24.80 6.91
N ASP A 107 -26.89 -23.88 6.16
CA ASP A 107 -28.26 -24.02 5.63
C ASP A 107 -28.43 -25.23 4.68
N TYR A 108 -27.35 -25.69 4.02
CA TYR A 108 -27.39 -26.86 3.13
C TYR A 108 -27.10 -28.21 3.82
N SER A 109 -26.73 -28.23 5.11
CA SER A 109 -26.30 -29.47 5.79
C SER A 109 -27.35 -30.10 6.70
N ASP A 110 -28.43 -29.40 7.06
CA ASP A 110 -29.39 -29.87 8.08
C ASP A 110 -30.66 -30.55 7.50
N THR A 111 -30.77 -30.68 6.18
CA THR A 111 -31.85 -31.48 5.57
C THR A 111 -31.37 -32.87 5.20
N ASN A 112 -31.35 -33.76 6.20
CA ASN A 112 -31.13 -35.19 5.99
C ASN A 112 -32.22 -35.73 5.03
N PRO A 113 -31.90 -36.20 3.81
CA PRO A 113 -32.90 -36.60 2.80
C PRO A 113 -33.74 -37.82 3.22
N ALA A 114 -33.38 -38.49 4.33
CA ALA A 114 -34.12 -39.60 4.91
C ALA A 114 -35.37 -39.16 5.71
N THR A 115 -35.37 -37.97 6.33
CA THR A 115 -36.53 -37.49 7.13
C THR A 115 -37.65 -36.99 6.22
N ILE A 116 -37.30 -36.22 5.18
CA ILE A 116 -38.25 -35.70 4.17
C ILE A 116 -39.03 -36.82 3.46
N LYS A 117 -38.40 -37.98 3.21
CA LYS A 117 -39.07 -39.15 2.59
C LYS A 117 -40.02 -39.88 3.55
N ARG A 118 -39.73 -39.90 4.86
CA ARG A 118 -40.58 -40.53 5.88
C ARG A 118 -41.87 -39.73 6.08
N ASP A 119 -41.78 -38.40 6.09
CA ASP A 119 -42.94 -37.52 6.27
C ASP A 119 -43.91 -37.60 5.09
N ARG A 120 -43.41 -37.62 3.85
CA ARG A 120 -44.26 -37.82 2.66
C ARG A 120 -44.96 -39.18 2.63
N LYS A 121 -44.36 -40.23 3.20
CA LYS A 121 -44.99 -41.56 3.30
C LYS A 121 -46.05 -41.60 4.40
N ALA A 122 -45.79 -40.95 5.53
CA ALA A 122 -46.75 -40.81 6.63
C ALA A 122 -47.98 -40.00 6.20
N GLU A 123 -47.78 -38.88 5.50
CA GLU A 123 -48.87 -38.03 5.02
C GLU A 123 -49.75 -38.75 3.99
N LYS A 124 -49.15 -39.50 3.06
CA LYS A 124 -49.90 -40.34 2.11
C LYS A 124 -50.76 -41.39 2.83
N ARG A 125 -50.23 -42.02 3.89
CA ARG A 125 -50.99 -43.00 4.69
C ARG A 125 -52.14 -42.34 5.45
N ALA A 126 -51.94 -41.15 6.00
CA ALA A 126 -52.99 -40.39 6.68
C ALA A 126 -54.12 -39.99 5.71
N ARG A 127 -53.79 -39.56 4.49
CA ARG A 127 -54.78 -39.27 3.45
C ARG A 127 -55.59 -40.50 3.04
N LEU A 128 -54.94 -41.65 2.87
CA LEU A 128 -55.63 -42.91 2.56
C LEU A 128 -56.58 -43.33 3.69
N HIS A 129 -56.15 -43.21 4.95
CA HIS A 129 -57.01 -43.49 6.10
C HIS A 129 -58.24 -42.59 6.15
N LYS A 130 -58.08 -41.30 5.83
CA LYS A 130 -59.20 -40.34 5.78
C LYS A 130 -60.21 -40.72 4.70
N ILE A 131 -59.74 -41.12 3.52
CA ILE A 131 -60.61 -41.55 2.40
C ILE A 131 -61.37 -42.83 2.75
N LEU A 132 -60.70 -43.82 3.32
CA LEU A 132 -61.33 -45.08 3.75
C LEU A 132 -62.42 -44.82 4.81
N ASN A 133 -62.16 -43.93 5.77
CA ASN A 133 -63.14 -43.59 6.79
C ASN A 133 -64.36 -42.84 6.21
N SER A 134 -64.14 -41.95 5.22
CA SER A 134 -65.26 -41.28 4.55
C SER A 134 -66.13 -42.23 3.71
N LEU A 135 -65.53 -43.26 3.11
CA LEU A 135 -66.28 -44.29 2.37
C LEU A 135 -67.06 -45.21 3.32
N ARG A 136 -66.51 -45.50 4.50
CA ARG A 136 -67.19 -46.30 5.53
C ARG A 136 -68.42 -45.57 6.09
N GLN A 137 -68.30 -44.27 6.35
CA GLN A 137 -69.41 -43.45 6.85
C GLN A 137 -70.54 -43.28 5.83
N GLY A 138 -70.24 -43.31 4.53
CA GLY A 138 -71.25 -43.25 3.47
C GLY A 138 -72.02 -44.57 3.23
N MET A 139 -71.61 -45.69 3.84
CA MET A 139 -72.32 -46.98 3.73
C MET A 139 -73.20 -47.30 4.94
N GLU A 140 -73.11 -46.51 6.03
CA GLU A 140 -73.92 -46.66 7.25
C GLU A 140 -75.02 -45.58 7.36
N SER A 141 -75.33 -44.85 6.27
CA SER A 141 -76.43 -43.89 6.16
C SER A 141 -77.42 -44.27 5.07
#